data_AF-A0A358M3M2-F1
#
_entry.id   AF-A0A358M3M2-F1
#
_cell.length_a   1.000
_cell.length_b   1.000
_cell.length_c   1.000
_cell.angle_alpha   90.00
_cell.angle_beta   90.00
_cell.angle_gamma   90.00
#
_symmetry.space_group_name_H-M   'P 1'
#
loop_
_entity.id
_entity.type
_entity.pdbx_description
1 polymer ?
#
loop_
_entity_poly.entity_id
_entity_poly.type
_entity_poly.pdbx_seq_one_letter_code
_entity_poly.pdbx_strand_id
1 'polypeptide(L)'
;MRQNESDISPTLDLLDERACAYQQCLVFLRQAYPNGAVMTYDHTQARGAEHVLLAKFVIGVGESEPLWLTYQECSEETTADNIPGGLRSKVKLLDGTSFQASWYPLHFGRESLLWEGAALLHIHSDAPRKFWLKFGAGNIAFMHFSPNQSMAGAKIDCEQGSAELSGNTVLIRHEERPLVTAVKGSFSDVRIASLEGDFGRYGTYAVASGTGTDLYAVVGFSEKEERAAELAGCDPVKEEERVIRYYDDLLAQWRIHTPDAALNEAFGHALLNVEYAWLRPYGWIESIQ
;
A
#
# COMPACT_ATOMS: atom_id res chain seq x y z
N MET A 1 -21.35 -13.58 15.86
CA MET A 1 -21.30 -12.91 14.54
C MET A 1 -20.84 -11.49 14.81
N ARG A 2 -19.68 -11.08 14.28
CA ARG A 2 -19.26 -9.68 14.35
C ARG A 2 -20.19 -8.84 13.47
N GLN A 3 -20.37 -7.56 13.82
CA GLN A 3 -21.18 -6.63 12.99
C GLN A 3 -20.60 -6.53 11.57
N ASN A 4 -21.46 -6.29 10.58
CA ASN A 4 -21.01 -6.03 9.22
C ASN A 4 -20.18 -4.74 9.19
N GLU A 5 -19.14 -4.72 8.35
CA GLU A 5 -18.22 -3.57 8.22
C GLU A 5 -18.97 -2.26 7.87
N SER A 6 -20.06 -2.35 7.09
CA SER A 6 -20.93 -1.21 6.75
C SER A 6 -21.66 -0.59 7.95
N ASP A 7 -21.77 -1.33 9.05
CA ASP A 7 -22.56 -0.96 10.23
C ASP A 7 -21.65 -0.44 11.37
N ILE A 8 -20.33 -0.48 11.18
CA ILE A 8 -19.35 0.04 12.14
C ILE A 8 -19.26 1.55 11.97
N SER A 9 -19.71 2.30 12.99
CA SER A 9 -19.52 3.75 13.00
C SER A 9 -18.03 4.08 13.23
N PRO A 10 -17.40 4.90 12.38
CA PRO A 10 -16.01 5.28 12.58
C PRO A 10 -15.88 6.08 13.88
N THR A 11 -15.22 5.48 14.88
CA THR A 11 -14.81 6.16 16.12
C THR A 11 -13.35 6.57 16.01
N LEU A 12 -12.87 7.44 16.91
CA LEU A 12 -11.44 7.77 16.99
C LEU A 12 -10.55 6.53 17.23
N ASP A 13 -11.10 5.49 17.88
CA ASP A 13 -10.43 4.20 18.09
C ASP A 13 -10.39 3.33 16.81
N LEU A 14 -11.14 3.71 15.77
CA LEU A 14 -11.33 3.02 14.49
C LEU A 14 -10.96 3.92 13.30
N LEU A 15 -10.05 4.89 13.48
CA LEU A 15 -9.37 5.56 12.36
C LEU A 15 -8.57 4.50 11.61
N ASP A 16 -9.22 3.90 10.61
CA ASP A 16 -8.92 2.54 10.15
C ASP A 16 -7.75 2.46 9.18
N GLU A 17 -6.96 3.53 9.04
CA GLU A 17 -5.88 3.65 8.06
C GLU A 17 -4.63 4.29 8.67
N ARG A 18 -3.47 3.86 8.18
CA ARG A 18 -2.17 4.50 8.38
C ARG A 18 -1.62 4.88 7.02
N ALA A 19 -0.90 5.99 6.95
CA ALA A 19 -0.22 6.41 5.74
C ALA A 19 1.29 6.61 5.95
N CYS A 20 2.03 6.34 4.89
CA CYS A 20 3.45 6.67 4.79
C CYS A 20 3.72 7.16 3.37
N ALA A 21 4.67 8.08 3.20
CA ALA A 21 4.99 8.63 1.89
C ALA A 21 6.49 8.84 1.70
N TYR A 22 6.88 8.79 0.43
CA TYR A 22 8.15 9.31 -0.03
C TYR A 22 7.94 9.99 -1.38
N GLN A 23 8.16 11.30 -1.42
CA GLN A 23 7.95 12.10 -2.61
C GLN A 23 6.52 11.91 -3.16
N GLN A 24 6.35 11.45 -4.40
CA GLN A 24 5.05 11.30 -5.05
C GLN A 24 4.34 10.00 -4.67
N CYS A 25 5.03 9.06 -4.02
CA CYS A 25 4.46 7.77 -3.67
C CYS A 25 3.89 7.80 -2.25
N LEU A 26 2.61 7.49 -2.12
CA LEU A 26 1.94 7.27 -0.85
C LEU A 26 1.54 5.81 -0.74
N VAL A 27 1.67 5.23 0.45
CA VAL A 27 1.11 3.93 0.80
C VAL A 27 0.14 4.10 1.95
N PHE A 28 -1.01 3.43 1.84
CA PHE A 28 -2.03 3.37 2.88
C PHE A 28 -2.19 1.92 3.32
N LEU A 29 -2.40 1.69 4.62
CA LEU A 29 -2.61 0.37 5.19
C LEU A 29 -3.76 0.40 6.19
N ARG A 30 -4.69 -0.55 6.08
CA ARG A 30 -5.81 -0.70 7.01
C ARG A 30 -5.33 -1.20 8.37
N GLN A 31 -5.94 -0.71 9.44
CA GLN A 31 -5.54 -1.05 10.81
C GLN A 31 -6.11 -2.41 11.24
N ALA A 32 -7.38 -2.70 10.91
CA ALA A 32 -8.05 -3.91 11.37
C ALA A 32 -7.79 -5.16 10.52
N TYR A 33 -7.27 -5.00 9.31
CA TYR A 33 -6.94 -6.09 8.38
C TYR A 33 -5.88 -5.60 7.37
N PRO A 34 -5.08 -6.47 6.75
CA PRO A 34 -3.84 -6.05 6.08
C PRO A 34 -4.03 -5.61 4.62
N ASN A 35 -5.14 -4.95 4.29
CA ASN A 35 -5.35 -4.43 2.94
C ASN A 35 -4.70 -3.04 2.84
N GLY A 36 -4.06 -2.78 1.70
CA GLY A 36 -3.33 -1.54 1.48
C GLY A 36 -3.52 -1.01 0.08
N ALA A 37 -3.04 0.19 -0.16
CA ALA A 37 -3.03 0.78 -1.50
C ALA A 37 -1.79 1.63 -1.72
N VAL A 38 -1.43 1.71 -3.00
CA VAL A 38 -0.46 2.67 -3.51
C VAL A 38 -1.23 3.82 -4.13
N MET A 39 -0.84 5.03 -3.79
CA MET A 39 -1.49 6.26 -4.24
C MET A 39 -0.44 7.30 -4.63
N THR A 40 -0.90 8.35 -5.30
CA THR A 40 -0.09 9.54 -5.63
C THR A 40 -0.93 10.80 -5.50
N TYR A 41 -0.28 11.96 -5.39
CA TYR A 41 -0.95 13.26 -5.50
C TYR A 41 -1.60 13.45 -6.88
N ASP A 42 -2.77 14.09 -6.92
CA ASP A 42 -3.45 14.43 -8.19
C ASP A 42 -2.91 15.73 -8.79
N HIS A 43 -2.10 15.61 -9.86
CA HIS A 43 -1.60 16.76 -10.60
C HIS A 43 -2.59 17.30 -11.66
N THR A 44 -3.68 16.59 -11.96
CA THR A 44 -4.63 16.96 -13.02
C THR A 44 -5.73 17.89 -12.53
N GLN A 45 -6.28 17.64 -11.34
CA GLN A 45 -7.36 18.46 -10.78
C GLN A 45 -6.87 19.51 -9.76
N ALA A 46 -5.57 19.51 -9.43
CA ALA A 46 -4.95 20.41 -8.44
C ALA A 46 -5.67 20.43 -7.09
N ARG A 47 -6.30 19.32 -6.71
CA ARG A 47 -6.96 19.14 -5.42
C ARG A 47 -5.99 18.43 -4.48
N GLY A 48 -5.25 19.22 -3.71
CA GLY A 48 -4.21 18.70 -2.80
C GLY A 48 -4.72 17.67 -1.76
N ALA A 49 -6.03 17.64 -1.50
CA ALA A 49 -6.67 16.71 -0.58
C ALA A 49 -7.17 15.40 -1.22
N GLU A 50 -7.10 15.28 -2.55
CA GLU A 50 -7.48 14.08 -3.29
C GLU A 50 -6.22 13.35 -3.75
N HIS A 51 -6.10 12.09 -3.34
CA HIS A 51 -5.06 11.18 -3.80
C HIS A 51 -5.63 10.26 -4.88
N VAL A 52 -4.88 10.07 -5.96
CA VAL A 52 -5.20 9.11 -7.01
C VAL A 52 -4.86 7.71 -6.50
N LEU A 53 -5.85 6.82 -6.44
CA LEU A 53 -5.65 5.44 -6.01
C LEU A 53 -5.11 4.63 -7.19
N LEU A 54 -3.79 4.37 -7.20
CA LEU A 54 -3.10 3.70 -8.29
C LEU A 54 -3.37 2.20 -8.32
N ALA A 55 -3.30 1.57 -7.15
CA ALA A 55 -3.66 0.17 -6.98
C ALA A 55 -4.08 -0.15 -5.54
N LYS A 56 -5.21 -0.83 -5.37
CA LYS A 56 -5.63 -1.44 -4.10
C LYS A 56 -5.14 -2.88 -4.06
N PHE A 57 -4.70 -3.33 -2.89
CA PHE A 57 -4.24 -4.69 -2.61
C PHE A 57 -5.07 -5.30 -1.49
N VAL A 58 -5.61 -6.48 -1.77
CA VAL A 58 -6.35 -7.33 -0.84
C VAL A 58 -5.55 -8.60 -0.63
N ILE A 59 -5.12 -8.84 0.60
CA ILE A 59 -4.34 -10.03 0.95
C ILE A 59 -5.30 -11.19 1.25
N GLY A 60 -4.92 -12.38 0.81
CA GLY A 60 -5.63 -13.62 1.11
C GLY A 60 -4.69 -14.73 1.54
N VAL A 61 -5.24 -15.74 2.21
CA VAL A 61 -4.56 -16.97 2.61
C VAL A 61 -5.38 -18.18 2.16
N GLY A 62 -4.74 -19.33 1.95
CA GLY A 62 -5.44 -20.59 1.66
C GLY A 62 -4.71 -21.45 0.63
N GLU A 63 -4.92 -22.76 0.68
CA GLU A 63 -4.18 -23.71 -0.17
C GLU A 63 -4.75 -23.78 -1.60
N SER A 64 -6.06 -24.07 -1.72
CA SER A 64 -6.74 -24.21 -3.01
C SER A 64 -7.39 -22.90 -3.47
N GLU A 65 -8.12 -22.23 -2.58
CA GLU A 65 -8.83 -20.98 -2.84
C GLU A 65 -8.46 -19.91 -1.80
N PRO A 66 -8.43 -18.63 -2.20
CA PRO A 66 -8.14 -17.54 -1.28
C PRO A 66 -9.32 -17.25 -0.35
N LEU A 67 -9.07 -17.30 0.96
CA LEU A 67 -9.82 -16.54 1.94
C LEU A 67 -9.30 -15.10 1.93
N TRP A 68 -10.04 -14.18 1.31
CA TRP A 68 -9.70 -12.76 1.29
C TRP A 68 -9.88 -12.16 2.67
N LEU A 69 -8.85 -11.47 3.16
CA LEU A 69 -8.84 -10.95 4.52
C LEU A 69 -9.59 -9.63 4.60
N THR A 70 -10.61 -9.61 5.45
CA THR A 70 -11.34 -8.42 5.87
C THR A 70 -11.45 -8.40 7.39
N TYR A 71 -12.24 -7.48 7.92
CA TYR A 71 -12.56 -7.40 9.35
C TYR A 71 -13.16 -8.70 9.93
N GLN A 72 -13.84 -9.49 9.11
CA GLN A 72 -14.48 -10.73 9.58
C GLN A 72 -13.46 -11.84 9.84
N GLU A 73 -12.40 -11.92 9.04
CA GLU A 73 -11.39 -12.98 9.11
C GLU A 73 -10.26 -12.64 10.09
N CYS A 74 -9.97 -11.35 10.29
CA CYS A 74 -8.92 -10.87 11.19
C CYS A 74 -9.44 -10.72 12.62
N SER A 75 -8.65 -11.09 13.61
CA SER A 75 -8.92 -10.85 15.04
C SER A 75 -8.64 -9.40 15.43
N GLU A 76 -9.12 -8.98 16.61
CA GLU A 76 -8.86 -7.65 17.18
C GLU A 76 -7.39 -7.41 17.55
N GLU A 77 -6.56 -8.46 17.58
CA GLU A 77 -5.10 -8.33 17.77
C GLU A 77 -4.38 -7.88 16.50
N THR A 78 -5.09 -7.85 15.36
CA THR A 78 -4.52 -7.31 14.12
C THR A 78 -4.31 -5.81 14.27
N THR A 79 -3.11 -5.37 13.92
CA THR A 79 -2.69 -3.96 14.05
C THR A 79 -2.07 -3.47 12.76
N ALA A 80 -2.00 -2.16 12.58
CA ALA A 80 -1.10 -1.50 11.63
C ALA A 80 -0.33 -0.40 12.35
N ASP A 81 0.99 -0.52 12.33
CA ASP A 81 1.93 0.36 13.01
C ASP A 81 2.73 1.16 11.97
N ASN A 82 3.00 2.43 12.28
CA ASN A 82 4.03 3.18 11.56
C ASN A 82 5.40 2.64 11.97
N ILE A 83 6.23 2.30 10.99
CA ILE A 83 7.63 1.97 11.18
C ILE A 83 8.50 3.00 10.45
N PRO A 84 9.79 3.16 10.80
CA PRO A 84 10.66 4.05 10.04
C PRO A 84 10.68 3.68 8.54
N GLY A 85 10.21 4.59 7.70
CA GLY A 85 10.11 4.44 6.25
C GLY A 85 8.96 3.60 5.72
N GLY A 86 8.03 3.15 6.56
CA GLY A 86 6.95 2.30 6.09
C GLY A 86 5.82 2.06 7.08
N LEU A 87 4.97 1.12 6.73
CA LEU A 87 3.85 0.65 7.53
C LEU A 87 4.00 -0.85 7.74
N ARG A 88 3.59 -1.36 8.90
CA ARG A 88 3.58 -2.81 9.16
C ARG A 88 2.29 -3.23 9.83
N SER A 89 1.60 -4.17 9.21
CA SER A 89 0.52 -4.90 9.86
C SER A 89 1.05 -6.19 10.49
N LYS A 90 0.73 -6.40 11.76
CA LYS A 90 0.84 -7.70 12.42
C LYS A 90 -0.52 -8.36 12.30
N VAL A 91 -0.62 -9.37 11.45
CA VAL A 91 -1.89 -10.01 11.11
C VAL A 91 -2.13 -11.19 12.02
N LYS A 92 -3.30 -11.22 12.65
CA LYS A 92 -3.76 -12.31 13.52
C LYS A 92 -5.14 -12.74 13.08
N LEU A 93 -5.27 -13.95 12.52
CA LEU A 93 -6.55 -14.49 12.08
C LEU A 93 -7.26 -15.22 13.22
N LEU A 94 -8.58 -15.40 13.09
CA LEU A 94 -9.39 -16.09 14.09
C LEU A 94 -9.03 -17.57 14.28
N ASP A 95 -8.38 -18.19 13.29
CA ASP A 95 -7.91 -19.59 13.34
C ASP A 95 -6.53 -19.76 13.99
N GLY A 96 -5.93 -18.66 14.49
CA GLY A 96 -4.59 -18.64 15.10
C GLY A 96 -3.45 -18.43 14.11
N THR A 97 -3.71 -18.37 12.80
CA THR A 97 -2.72 -17.99 11.79
C THR A 97 -2.18 -16.59 12.06
N SER A 98 -0.86 -16.42 11.93
CA SER A 98 -0.24 -15.09 12.00
C SER A 98 0.89 -14.89 11.01
N PHE A 99 1.01 -13.66 10.53
CA PHE A 99 2.06 -13.22 9.61
C PHE A 99 2.17 -11.67 9.67
N GLN A 100 3.12 -11.11 8.94
CA GLN A 100 3.33 -9.67 8.83
C GLN A 100 3.14 -9.23 7.38
N ALA A 101 2.57 -8.03 7.19
CA ALA A 101 2.51 -7.37 5.90
C ALA A 101 3.08 -5.96 6.04
N SER A 102 4.22 -5.69 5.40
CA SER A 102 4.89 -4.40 5.45
C SER A 102 4.82 -3.68 4.11
N TRP A 103 4.61 -2.37 4.15
CA TRP A 103 4.56 -1.48 3.01
C TRP A 103 5.64 -0.41 3.11
N TYR A 104 6.40 -0.19 2.05
CA TYR A 104 7.44 0.83 2.00
C TYR A 104 7.34 1.65 0.71
N PRO A 105 7.12 2.98 0.78
CA PRO A 105 7.44 3.86 -0.33
C PRO A 105 8.93 3.78 -0.63
N LEU A 106 9.29 3.48 -1.88
CA LEU A 106 10.68 3.35 -2.30
C LEU A 106 11.27 4.71 -2.68
N HIS A 107 12.59 4.84 -2.53
CA HIS A 107 13.28 6.12 -2.69
C HIS A 107 13.52 6.51 -4.16
N PHE A 108 12.43 6.82 -4.86
CA PHE A 108 12.39 7.31 -6.24
C PHE A 108 11.73 8.71 -6.34
N GLY A 109 11.89 9.38 -7.48
CA GLY A 109 11.20 10.62 -7.81
C GLY A 109 11.80 11.93 -7.27
N ARG A 110 12.53 11.91 -6.14
CA ARG A 110 13.08 13.16 -5.53
C ARG A 110 14.08 13.91 -6.41
N GLU A 111 14.75 13.22 -7.32
CA GLU A 111 15.72 13.82 -8.24
C GLU A 111 15.15 14.14 -9.62
N SER A 112 14.17 13.37 -10.10
CA SER A 112 13.65 13.48 -11.46
C SER A 112 12.51 14.51 -11.59
N LEU A 113 11.80 14.81 -10.49
CA LEU A 113 10.59 15.67 -10.47
C LEU A 113 9.48 15.20 -11.43
N LEU A 114 9.55 13.95 -11.88
CA LEU A 114 8.53 13.33 -12.71
C LEU A 114 7.37 12.84 -11.84
N TRP A 115 6.20 12.67 -12.47
CA TRP A 115 5.07 12.04 -11.82
C TRP A 115 5.26 10.52 -11.79
N GLU A 116 6.15 10.09 -10.90
CA GLU A 116 6.57 8.69 -10.77
C GLU A 116 6.90 8.34 -9.32
N GLY A 117 6.88 7.05 -9.03
CA GLY A 117 7.26 6.52 -7.73
C GLY A 117 7.14 5.01 -7.71
N ALA A 118 7.53 4.41 -6.60
CA ALA A 118 7.35 2.98 -6.39
C ALA A 118 7.11 2.66 -4.92
N ALA A 119 6.47 1.53 -4.66
CA ALA A 119 6.23 0.98 -3.34
C ALA A 119 6.51 -0.53 -3.33
N LEU A 120 6.92 -1.03 -2.17
CA LEU A 120 7.10 -2.45 -1.90
C LEU A 120 6.05 -2.92 -0.90
N LEU A 121 5.35 -4.01 -1.22
CA LEU A 121 4.66 -4.88 -0.28
C LEU A 121 5.55 -6.11 -0.01
N HIS A 122 5.81 -6.36 1.27
CA HIS A 122 6.49 -7.55 1.75
C HIS A 122 5.60 -8.28 2.77
N ILE A 123 5.18 -9.50 2.45
CA ILE A 123 4.47 -10.39 3.38
C ILE A 123 5.45 -11.42 3.91
N HIS A 124 5.56 -11.53 5.23
CA HIS A 124 6.46 -12.45 5.91
C HIS A 124 5.70 -13.35 6.90
N SER A 125 6.03 -14.64 6.95
CA SER A 125 5.55 -15.59 7.95
C SER A 125 6.67 -16.51 8.42
N ASP A 126 6.62 -16.88 9.70
CA ASP A 126 7.60 -17.76 10.35
C ASP A 126 7.66 -19.17 9.73
N ALA A 127 6.61 -19.58 9.01
CA ALA A 127 6.52 -20.87 8.34
C ALA A 127 6.01 -20.71 6.89
N PRO A 128 6.45 -21.58 5.96
CA PRO A 128 5.97 -21.54 4.58
C PRO A 128 4.45 -21.63 4.49
N ARG A 129 3.85 -20.71 3.73
CA ARG A 129 2.41 -20.63 3.51
C ARG A 129 2.12 -20.18 2.08
N LYS A 130 0.96 -20.57 1.56
CA LYS A 130 0.42 -19.97 0.34
C LYS A 130 -0.34 -18.68 0.63
N PHE A 131 0.15 -17.60 0.04
CA PHE A 131 -0.45 -16.28 0.08
C PHE A 131 -1.07 -15.95 -1.27
N TRP A 132 -2.12 -15.13 -1.22
CA TRP A 132 -2.82 -14.62 -2.37
C TRP A 132 -2.86 -13.10 -2.31
N LEU A 133 -2.76 -12.47 -3.47
CA LEU A 133 -2.97 -11.05 -3.65
C LEU A 133 -4.05 -10.86 -4.69
N LYS A 134 -5.02 -10.01 -4.38
CA LYS A 134 -5.96 -9.48 -5.35
C LYS A 134 -5.74 -7.98 -5.44
N PHE A 135 -5.50 -7.48 -6.65
CA PHE A 135 -5.16 -6.08 -6.83
C PHE A 135 -5.60 -5.54 -8.18
N GLY A 136 -5.88 -4.25 -8.23
CA GLY A 136 -6.35 -3.55 -9.42
C GLY A 136 -6.49 -2.07 -9.15
N ALA A 137 -7.01 -1.33 -10.14
CA ALA A 137 -7.16 0.11 -10.06
C ALA A 137 -8.11 0.53 -8.91
N GLY A 138 -8.09 1.82 -8.61
CA GLY A 138 -9.18 2.46 -7.90
C GLY A 138 -9.38 3.87 -8.42
N ASN A 139 -10.31 4.59 -7.81
CA ASN A 139 -10.63 5.95 -8.21
C ASN A 139 -9.84 6.96 -7.36
N ILE A 140 -10.50 7.60 -6.40
CA ILE A 140 -9.92 8.63 -5.54
C ILE A 140 -10.03 8.19 -4.08
N ALA A 141 -9.02 8.56 -3.29
CA ALA A 141 -9.06 8.56 -1.83
C ALA A 141 -8.97 10.02 -1.36
N PHE A 142 -9.75 10.38 -0.35
CA PHE A 142 -9.75 11.73 0.20
C PHE A 142 -8.99 11.75 1.52
N MET A 143 -7.94 12.57 1.61
CA MET A 143 -7.00 12.51 2.74
C MET A 143 -7.64 12.81 4.11
N HIS A 144 -8.74 13.57 4.13
CA HIS A 144 -9.43 13.93 5.39
C HIS A 144 -10.62 13.02 5.74
N PHE A 145 -10.98 12.06 4.88
CA PHE A 145 -12.05 11.10 5.15
C PHE A 145 -11.45 9.69 5.30
N SER A 146 -11.02 9.40 6.53
CA SER A 146 -10.71 8.04 6.97
C SER A 146 -11.91 7.47 7.76
N PRO A 147 -12.33 6.22 7.51
CA PRO A 147 -11.80 5.29 6.51
C PRO A 147 -12.17 5.69 5.08
N ASN A 148 -11.26 5.48 4.13
CA ASN A 148 -11.56 5.66 2.71
C ASN A 148 -12.48 4.52 2.23
N GLN A 149 -13.68 4.85 1.73
CA GLN A 149 -14.64 3.84 1.27
C GLN A 149 -14.08 2.96 0.14
N SER A 150 -13.29 3.55 -0.77
CA SER A 150 -12.60 2.84 -1.85
C SER A 150 -11.63 1.77 -1.32
N MET A 151 -11.11 1.94 -0.09
CA MET A 151 -10.19 1.02 0.58
C MET A 151 -10.89 -0.10 1.34
N ALA A 152 -12.17 0.05 1.66
CA ALA A 152 -12.90 -0.89 2.51
C ALA A 152 -13.11 -2.27 1.85
N GLY A 153 -13.09 -3.31 2.68
CA GLY A 153 -13.39 -4.68 2.30
C GLY A 153 -12.55 -5.26 1.16
N ALA A 154 -13.05 -6.36 0.60
CA ALA A 154 -12.34 -7.14 -0.42
C ALA A 154 -12.63 -6.70 -1.86
N LYS A 155 -13.53 -5.73 -2.12
CA LYS A 155 -13.88 -5.33 -3.50
C LYS A 155 -12.75 -4.50 -4.12
N ILE A 156 -12.43 -4.77 -5.39
CA ILE A 156 -11.60 -3.91 -6.23
C ILE A 156 -12.54 -3.08 -7.11
N ASP A 157 -12.30 -1.77 -7.18
CA ASP A 157 -13.03 -0.92 -8.12
C ASP A 157 -12.47 -1.15 -9.53
N CYS A 158 -13.30 -1.70 -10.40
CA CYS A 158 -12.89 -2.07 -11.75
C CYS A 158 -13.65 -1.24 -12.80
N GLU A 159 -14.62 -0.38 -12.44
CA GLU A 159 -15.55 0.17 -13.44
C GLU A 159 -14.84 0.99 -14.54
N GLN A 160 -13.80 1.73 -14.15
CA GLN A 160 -12.96 2.54 -15.04
C GLN A 160 -11.50 2.03 -15.08
N GLY A 161 -11.29 0.84 -14.54
CA GLY A 161 -9.97 0.25 -14.30
C GLY A 161 -9.74 -0.98 -15.17
N SER A 162 -8.53 -1.10 -15.71
CA SER A 162 -8.08 -2.30 -16.40
C SER A 162 -6.78 -2.79 -15.79
N ALA A 163 -6.68 -4.11 -15.63
CA ALA A 163 -5.46 -4.85 -15.39
C ALA A 163 -5.20 -5.82 -16.56
N GLU A 164 -3.96 -5.86 -17.04
CA GLU A 164 -3.51 -6.78 -18.07
C GLU A 164 -2.16 -7.40 -17.68
N LEU A 165 -1.88 -8.61 -18.18
CA LEU A 165 -0.62 -9.30 -17.94
C LEU A 165 0.29 -9.13 -19.17
N SER A 166 1.42 -8.45 -18.99
CA SER A 166 2.47 -8.29 -19.99
C SER A 166 3.75 -9.00 -19.52
N GLY A 167 3.99 -10.20 -20.05
CA GLY A 167 5.04 -11.10 -19.57
C GLY A 167 4.80 -11.50 -18.11
N ASN A 168 5.71 -11.13 -17.21
CA ASN A 168 5.59 -11.32 -15.76
C ASN A 168 5.17 -10.05 -15.00
N THR A 169 4.68 -9.03 -15.71
CA THR A 169 4.30 -7.72 -15.17
C THR A 169 2.80 -7.55 -15.31
N VAL A 170 2.10 -7.20 -14.25
CA VAL A 170 0.72 -6.73 -14.37
C VAL A 170 0.75 -5.23 -14.60
N LEU A 171 0.09 -4.77 -15.65
CA LEU A 171 -0.10 -3.34 -15.94
C LEU A 171 -1.53 -2.97 -15.60
N ILE A 172 -1.68 -1.89 -14.84
CA ILE A 172 -2.95 -1.36 -14.36
C ILE A 172 -3.10 0.06 -14.89
N ARG A 173 -4.26 0.37 -15.47
CA ARG A 173 -4.61 1.69 -16.00
C ARG A 173 -6.01 2.09 -15.55
N HIS A 174 -6.23 3.39 -15.47
CA HIS A 174 -7.53 3.99 -15.22
C HIS A 174 -7.85 4.94 -16.37
N GLU A 175 -9.07 4.88 -16.91
CA GLU A 175 -9.45 5.61 -18.14
C GLU A 175 -9.20 7.12 -18.08
N GLU A 176 -9.44 7.73 -16.92
CA GLU A 176 -9.34 9.18 -16.71
C GLU A 176 -7.96 9.65 -16.23
N ARG A 177 -6.97 8.76 -16.07
CA ARG A 177 -5.66 9.09 -15.49
C ARG A 177 -4.52 8.77 -16.45
N PRO A 178 -3.51 9.66 -16.58
CA PRO A 178 -2.40 9.46 -17.53
C PRO A 178 -1.35 8.45 -17.03
N LEU A 179 -1.49 7.95 -15.80
CA LEU A 179 -0.51 7.07 -15.17
C LEU A 179 -0.74 5.61 -15.52
N VAL A 180 0.37 4.90 -15.72
CA VAL A 180 0.42 3.44 -15.78
C VAL A 180 1.04 2.93 -14.50
N THR A 181 0.39 1.98 -13.86
CA THR A 181 0.89 1.29 -12.66
C THR A 181 1.31 -0.11 -13.05
N ALA A 182 2.57 -0.46 -12.82
CA ALA A 182 3.10 -1.79 -13.03
C ALA A 182 3.30 -2.52 -11.69
N VAL A 183 2.96 -3.80 -11.65
CA VAL A 183 3.16 -4.67 -10.48
C VAL A 183 3.96 -5.89 -10.90
N LYS A 184 5.07 -6.15 -10.22
CA LYS A 184 5.85 -7.39 -10.31
C LYS A 184 6.06 -7.94 -8.92
N GLY A 185 6.25 -9.25 -8.82
CA GLY A 185 6.48 -9.88 -7.53
C GLY A 185 7.06 -11.27 -7.66
N SER A 186 7.31 -11.89 -6.51
CA SER A 186 7.77 -13.28 -6.42
C SER A 186 6.60 -14.27 -6.57
N PHE A 187 5.70 -14.00 -7.52
CA PHE A 187 4.48 -14.77 -7.73
C PHE A 187 4.78 -16.08 -8.46
N SER A 188 4.15 -17.17 -8.01
CA SER A 188 4.16 -18.46 -8.71
C SER A 188 3.07 -18.55 -9.78
N ASP A 189 1.97 -17.82 -9.60
CA ASP A 189 0.85 -17.77 -10.54
C ASP A 189 0.23 -16.37 -10.54
N VAL A 190 -0.19 -15.91 -11.72
CA VAL A 190 -0.86 -14.62 -11.92
C VAL A 190 -1.92 -14.79 -13.00
N ARG A 191 -3.15 -14.37 -12.69
CA ARG A 191 -4.27 -14.35 -13.64
C ARG A 191 -5.00 -13.03 -13.61
N ILE A 192 -5.54 -12.64 -14.76
CA ILE A 192 -6.45 -11.52 -14.88
C ILE A 192 -7.88 -12.05 -14.72
N ALA A 193 -8.66 -11.39 -13.88
CA ALA A 193 -10.07 -11.67 -13.66
C ALA A 193 -10.89 -10.47 -14.11
N SER A 194 -12.05 -10.74 -14.69
CA SER A 194 -13.05 -9.72 -15.03
C SER A 194 -14.08 -9.60 -13.92
N LEU A 195 -14.50 -8.38 -13.65
CA LEU A 195 -15.64 -8.08 -12.78
C LEU A 195 -16.66 -7.29 -13.60
N GLU A 196 -17.89 -7.78 -13.62
CA GLU A 196 -19.03 -7.00 -14.11
C GLU A 196 -19.30 -5.90 -13.09
N GLY A 197 -19.12 -4.65 -13.51
CA GLY A 197 -19.52 -3.46 -12.81
C GLY A 197 -21.00 -3.11 -13.07
N ASP A 198 -21.42 -1.95 -12.58
CA ASP A 198 -22.79 -1.50 -12.77
C ASP A 198 -23.07 -1.22 -14.27
N PHE A 199 -24.32 -1.41 -14.67
CA PHE A 199 -24.79 -1.15 -16.04
C PHE A 199 -24.06 -1.94 -17.15
N GLY A 200 -23.49 -3.10 -16.84
CA GLY A 200 -22.85 -3.99 -17.82
C GLY A 200 -21.46 -3.50 -18.29
N ARG A 201 -20.83 -2.58 -17.55
CA ARG A 201 -19.42 -2.24 -17.76
C ARG A 201 -18.54 -3.34 -17.17
N TYR A 202 -17.47 -3.71 -17.87
CA TYR A 202 -16.55 -4.75 -17.41
C TYR A 202 -15.19 -4.13 -17.12
N GLY A 203 -14.72 -4.35 -15.90
CA GLY A 203 -13.37 -4.02 -15.50
C GLY A 203 -12.54 -5.26 -15.28
N THR A 204 -11.22 -5.08 -15.15
CA THR A 204 -10.32 -6.18 -14.82
C THR A 204 -9.41 -5.88 -13.64
N TYR A 205 -9.08 -6.94 -12.91
CA TYR A 205 -8.14 -6.94 -11.79
C TYR A 205 -7.25 -8.18 -11.87
N ALA A 206 -6.15 -8.17 -11.15
CA ALA A 206 -5.24 -9.31 -11.06
C ALA A 206 -5.45 -10.10 -9.78
N VAL A 207 -5.29 -11.42 -9.89
CA VAL A 207 -5.13 -12.33 -8.76
C VAL A 207 -3.79 -13.03 -8.93
N ALA A 208 -2.92 -12.88 -7.94
CA ALA A 208 -1.63 -13.53 -7.87
C ALA A 208 -1.54 -14.43 -6.64
N SER A 209 -0.67 -15.44 -6.70
CA SER A 209 -0.33 -16.26 -5.54
C SER A 209 1.16 -16.56 -5.48
N GLY A 210 1.64 -16.89 -4.29
CA GLY A 210 2.98 -17.40 -4.07
C GLY A 210 3.03 -18.25 -2.80
N THR A 211 4.02 -19.13 -2.73
CA THR A 211 4.21 -20.03 -1.58
C THR A 211 5.62 -19.87 -1.04
N GLY A 212 5.73 -19.66 0.27
CA GLY A 212 7.01 -19.46 0.94
C GLY A 212 6.83 -18.81 2.30
N THR A 213 7.94 -18.46 2.92
CA THR A 213 7.96 -17.58 4.10
C THR A 213 7.72 -16.12 3.71
N ASP A 214 8.15 -15.75 2.50
CA ASP A 214 8.13 -14.38 2.02
C ASP A 214 7.39 -14.27 0.67
N LEU A 215 6.56 -13.25 0.53
CA LEU A 215 5.96 -12.83 -0.73
C LEU A 215 6.23 -11.34 -0.95
N TYR A 216 6.81 -11.01 -2.10
CA TYR A 216 7.09 -9.63 -2.49
C TYR A 216 6.20 -9.18 -3.64
N ALA A 217 5.74 -7.94 -3.59
CA ALA A 217 5.13 -7.23 -4.71
C ALA A 217 5.69 -5.80 -4.77
N VAL A 218 6.37 -5.45 -5.86
CA VAL A 218 6.81 -4.10 -6.15
C VAL A 218 5.82 -3.46 -7.11
N VAL A 219 5.37 -2.27 -6.74
CA VAL A 219 4.49 -1.42 -7.52
C VAL A 219 5.30 -0.24 -8.02
N GLY A 220 5.39 -0.04 -9.32
CA GLY A 220 5.99 1.15 -9.93
C GLY A 220 4.93 1.92 -10.71
N PHE A 221 4.96 3.24 -10.69
CA PHE A 221 4.05 4.06 -11.50
C PHE A 221 4.77 5.19 -12.20
N SER A 222 4.29 5.54 -13.40
CA SER A 222 4.78 6.65 -14.21
C SER A 222 3.77 6.97 -15.30
N GLU A 223 3.92 8.13 -15.95
CA GLU A 223 3.20 8.44 -17.20
C GLU A 223 3.64 7.56 -18.38
N LYS A 224 4.78 6.85 -18.25
CA LYS A 224 5.31 5.94 -19.28
C LYS A 224 5.32 4.51 -18.79
N GLU A 225 4.79 3.60 -19.59
CA GLU A 225 4.69 2.17 -19.27
C GLU A 225 6.07 1.54 -19.03
N GLU A 226 7.05 1.81 -19.89
CA GLU A 226 8.40 1.24 -19.75
C GLU A 226 9.04 1.66 -18.43
N ARG A 227 8.81 2.91 -18.03
CA ARG A 227 9.32 3.46 -16.77
C ARG A 227 8.60 2.85 -15.56
N ALA A 228 7.28 2.69 -15.62
CA ALA A 228 6.54 2.01 -14.56
C ALA A 228 7.03 0.56 -14.40
N ALA A 229 7.24 -0.17 -15.50
CA ALA A 229 7.73 -1.55 -15.50
C ALA A 229 9.21 -1.68 -15.06
N GLU A 230 10.04 -0.67 -15.32
CA GLU A 230 11.41 -0.55 -14.80
C GLU A 230 11.40 -0.39 -13.28
N LEU A 231 10.60 0.56 -12.77
CA LEU A 231 10.44 0.82 -11.34
C LEU A 231 9.91 -0.40 -10.59
N ALA A 232 8.90 -1.07 -11.14
CA ALA A 232 8.39 -2.34 -10.60
C ALA A 232 9.41 -3.49 -10.68
N GLY A 233 10.43 -3.37 -11.54
CA GLY A 233 11.44 -4.39 -11.77
C GLY A 233 12.63 -4.35 -10.81
N CYS A 234 12.63 -3.47 -9.81
CA CYS A 234 13.72 -3.40 -8.84
C CYS A 234 13.80 -4.65 -7.95
N ASP A 235 14.96 -4.87 -7.36
CA ASP A 235 15.21 -5.97 -6.43
C ASP A 235 14.53 -5.64 -5.08
N PRO A 236 13.46 -6.35 -4.68
CA PRO A 236 12.65 -5.97 -3.52
C PRO A 236 13.45 -6.02 -2.22
N VAL A 237 14.36 -7.00 -2.06
CA VAL A 237 15.15 -7.16 -0.83
C VAL A 237 16.14 -6.00 -0.68
N LYS A 238 16.83 -5.63 -1.77
CA LYS A 238 17.76 -4.50 -1.74
C LYS A 238 17.06 -3.17 -1.50
N GLU A 239 15.87 -2.98 -2.07
CA GLU A 239 15.12 -1.74 -1.85
C GLU A 239 14.56 -1.65 -0.43
N GLU A 240 14.10 -2.76 0.17
CA GLU A 240 13.74 -2.80 1.59
C GLU A 240 14.93 -2.42 2.49
N GLU A 241 16.10 -3.04 2.27
CA GLU A 241 17.33 -2.70 2.99
C GLU A 241 17.74 -1.23 2.81
N ARG A 242 17.55 -0.67 1.61
CA ARG A 242 17.86 0.73 1.30
C ARG A 242 16.95 1.68 2.07
N VAL A 243 15.65 1.39 2.14
CA VAL A 243 14.68 2.17 2.91
C VAL A 243 15.04 2.12 4.40
N ILE A 244 15.18 0.92 4.97
CA ILE A 244 15.52 0.74 6.40
C ILE A 244 16.79 1.50 6.75
N ARG A 245 17.87 1.33 5.98
CA ARG A 245 19.15 2.00 6.24
C ARG A 245 19.04 3.52 6.23
N TYR A 246 18.32 4.07 5.26
CA TYR A 246 18.15 5.51 5.16
C TYR A 246 17.48 6.11 6.41
N TYR A 247 16.41 5.48 6.89
CA TYR A 247 15.70 5.98 8.07
C TYR A 247 16.47 5.71 9.37
N ASP A 248 17.21 4.59 9.45
CA ASP A 248 18.14 4.34 10.56
C ASP A 248 19.24 5.41 10.62
N ASP A 249 19.85 5.74 9.48
CA ASP A 249 20.87 6.80 9.38
C ASP A 249 20.28 8.17 9.73
N LEU A 250 19.06 8.48 9.25
CA LEU A 250 18.34 9.72 9.54
C LEU A 250 18.09 9.88 11.05
N LEU A 251 17.54 8.84 11.70
CA LEU A 251 17.25 8.84 13.13
C LEU A 251 18.51 8.78 13.99
N ALA A 252 19.60 8.19 13.50
CA ALA A 252 20.89 8.20 14.18
C ALA A 252 21.56 9.59 14.12
N GLN A 253 21.47 10.27 12.98
CA GLN A 253 22.02 11.60 12.75
C GLN A 253 21.26 12.68 13.50
N TRP A 254 19.93 12.65 13.43
CA TRP A 254 19.05 13.66 13.99
C TRP A 254 18.28 13.09 15.18
N ARG A 255 18.92 13.17 16.35
CA ARG A 255 18.34 12.72 17.62
C ARG A 255 18.61 13.69 18.74
N ILE A 256 17.69 13.75 19.69
CA ILE A 256 17.90 14.39 20.98
C ILE A 256 18.11 13.32 22.05
N HIS A 257 18.91 13.63 23.07
CA HIS A 257 19.08 12.80 24.25
C HIS A 257 18.58 13.57 25.46
N THR A 258 17.38 13.22 25.90
CA THR A 258 16.78 13.72 27.13
C THR A 258 16.70 12.60 28.17
N PRO A 259 16.63 12.92 29.47
CA PRO A 259 16.36 11.93 30.51
C PRO A 259 15.00 11.24 30.38
N ASP A 260 14.08 11.76 29.56
CA ASP A 260 12.76 11.21 29.33
C ASP A 260 12.72 10.42 28.01
N ALA A 261 12.51 9.12 28.10
CA ALA A 261 12.43 8.24 26.93
C ALA A 261 11.28 8.62 25.98
N ALA A 262 10.16 9.12 26.52
CA ALA A 262 9.00 9.50 25.72
C ALA A 262 9.29 10.75 24.87
N LEU A 263 10.10 11.70 25.38
CA LEU A 263 10.52 12.87 24.61
C LEU A 263 11.47 12.48 23.46
N ASN A 264 12.36 11.52 23.70
CA ASN A 264 13.28 11.03 22.66
C ASN A 264 12.50 10.33 21.54
N GLU A 265 11.51 9.52 21.91
CA GLU A 265 10.61 8.86 20.96
C GLU A 265 9.76 9.88 20.18
N ALA A 266 9.12 10.83 20.86
CA ALA A 266 8.30 11.86 20.23
C ALA A 266 9.08 12.70 19.21
N PHE A 267 10.36 13.00 19.49
CA PHE A 267 11.23 13.68 18.53
C PHE A 267 11.48 12.84 17.27
N GLY A 268 11.71 11.53 17.44
CA GLY A 268 11.87 10.61 16.31
C GLY A 268 10.62 10.57 15.42
N HIS A 269 9.44 10.45 16.01
CA HIS A 269 8.17 10.50 15.27
C HIS A 269 7.97 11.84 14.55
N ALA A 270 8.29 12.95 15.20
CA ALA A 270 8.20 14.27 14.57
C ALA A 270 9.14 14.39 13.36
N LEU A 271 10.36 13.85 13.45
CA LEU A 271 11.30 13.84 12.32
C LEU A 271 10.77 13.01 11.15
N LEU A 272 10.21 11.82 11.42
CA LEU A 272 9.61 10.98 10.37
C LEU A 272 8.45 11.69 9.68
N ASN A 273 7.57 12.37 10.44
CA ASN A 273 6.47 13.13 9.87
C ASN A 273 6.96 14.28 8.96
N VAL A 274 8.03 14.96 9.34
CA VAL A 274 8.68 15.99 8.52
C VAL A 274 9.26 15.39 7.24
N GLU A 275 9.87 14.20 7.34
CA GLU A 275 10.46 13.50 6.19
C GLU A 275 9.40 13.01 5.18
N TYR A 276 8.28 12.46 5.67
CA TYR A 276 7.16 12.01 4.84
C TYR A 276 6.42 13.17 4.18
N ALA A 277 6.38 14.33 4.83
CA ALA A 277 5.75 15.54 4.30
C ALA A 277 6.63 16.31 3.29
N TRP A 278 7.85 15.85 3.00
CA TRP A 278 8.72 16.50 2.03
C TRP A 278 8.37 16.09 0.59
N LEU A 279 7.91 17.06 -0.20
CA LEU A 279 7.55 16.91 -1.61
C LEU A 279 8.28 17.95 -2.47
N ARG A 280 9.29 17.52 -3.23
CA ARG A 280 10.02 18.42 -4.15
C ARG A 280 9.17 18.73 -5.41
N PRO A 281 9.15 19.98 -5.91
CA PRO A 281 9.90 21.16 -5.48
C PRO A 281 9.18 22.04 -4.44
N TYR A 282 8.03 21.61 -3.92
CA TYR A 282 7.18 22.40 -3.03
C TYR A 282 7.74 22.53 -1.59
N GLY A 283 8.62 21.62 -1.18
CA GLY A 283 9.19 21.59 0.17
C GLY A 283 8.32 20.76 1.11
N TRP A 284 8.18 21.19 2.37
CA TRP A 284 7.28 20.54 3.33
C TRP A 284 5.83 20.96 3.08
N ILE A 285 4.97 19.98 2.85
CA ILE A 285 3.52 20.15 2.66
C ILE A 285 2.76 19.63 3.90
N GLU A 286 1.42 19.63 3.84
CA GLU A 286 0.60 19.09 4.92
C GLU A 286 0.93 17.61 5.19
N SER A 287 1.14 17.26 6.45
CA SER A 287 1.42 15.88 6.86
C SER A 287 0.22 14.99 6.57
N ILE A 288 0.50 13.82 6.01
CA ILE A 288 -0.50 12.79 5.78
C ILE A 288 -0.79 12.11 7.14
N GLN A 289 -2.06 11.84 7.42
CA GLN A 289 -2.54 11.26 8.70
C GLN A 289 -2.25 9.75 8.81
#